data_AF-A0A3R7V6K9-F1
#
_entry.id   AF-A0A3R7V6K9-F1
#
_cell.length_a   1.000
_cell.length_b   1.000
_cell.length_c   1.000
_cell.angle_alpha   90.00
_cell.angle_beta   90.00
_cell.angle_gamma   90.00
#
_symmetry.space_group_name_H-M   'P 1'
#
loop_
_entity.id
_entity.type
_entity.pdbx_description
1 polymer ?
#
loop_
_entity_poly.entity_id
_entity_poly.type
_entity_poly.pdbx_seq_one_letter_code
_entity_poly.pdbx_strand_id
1 'polypeptide(L)' 'MAVAQYYGTGRRKTSTARVFLKGGNGTITINGRSIDEYFGREVARMVVRQPLELTDTSDKFDANITVVGGGNFGQA' A
#
# COMPACT_ATOMS: atom_id res chain seq x y z
N MET A 1 17.10 0.44 -18.18
CA MET A 1 16.51 1.74 -17.77
C MET A 1 16.25 1.69 -16.27
N ALA A 2 16.75 2.65 -15.51
CA ALA A 2 16.49 2.69 -14.07
C ALA A 2 15.01 3.02 -13.86
N VAL A 3 14.23 2.05 -13.38
CA VAL A 3 12.87 2.30 -12.91
C VAL A 3 12.96 3.15 -11.66
N ALA A 4 12.43 4.38 -11.72
CA ALA A 4 12.34 5.25 -10.56
C ALA A 4 11.47 4.56 -9.51
N GLN A 5 12.08 4.16 -8.40
CA GLN A 5 11.41 3.58 -7.26
C GLN A 5 11.30 4.65 -6.17
N TYR A 6 10.07 5.06 -5.87
CA TYR A 6 9.80 6.00 -4.80
C TYR A 6 9.62 5.21 -3.51
N TYR A 7 10.39 5.56 -2.48
CA TYR A 7 10.31 4.91 -1.18
C TYR A 7 9.62 5.84 -0.18
N GLY A 8 8.62 5.30 0.52
CA GLY A 8 7.91 5.96 1.60
C GLY A 8 7.87 5.06 2.83
N THR A 9 7.88 5.66 4.02
CA THR A 9 7.65 4.93 5.28
C THR A 9 6.43 5.51 5.98
N GLY A 10 5.44 4.67 6.25
CA GLY A 10 4.26 5.00 7.05
C GLY A 10 4.35 4.37 8.43
N ARG A 11 3.91 5.08 9.47
CA ARG A 11 3.84 4.56 10.84
C ARG A 11 2.51 4.93 11.46
N ARG A 12 1.83 3.96 12.08
CA ARG A 12 0.58 4.20 12.78
C ARG A 12 0.46 3.25 13.98
N LYS A 13 0.24 3.84 15.16
CA LYS A 13 0.28 3.14 16.46
C LYS A 13 1.60 2.36 16.61
N THR A 14 1.54 1.04 16.65
CA THR A 14 2.71 0.14 16.75
C THR A 14 3.09 -0.51 15.42
N SER A 15 2.43 -0.13 14.31
CA SER A 15 2.68 -0.69 12.98
C SER A 15 3.58 0.22 12.16
N THR A 16 4.53 -0.39 11.46
CA THR A 16 5.43 0.29 10.51
C THR A 16 5.28 -0.33 9.13
N ALA A 17 4.93 0.50 8.14
CA ALA A 17 4.79 0.14 6.74
C ALA A 17 5.90 0.80 5.92
N ARG A 18 6.51 0.03 5.02
CA ARG A 18 7.45 0.50 4.01
C ARG A 18 6.76 0.34 2.67
N VAL A 19 6.58 1.45 1.96
CA VAL A 19 5.89 1.55 0.69
C VAL A 19 6.94 1.80 -0.38
N PHE A 20 6.96 0.94 -1.40
CA PHE A 20 7.76 1.10 -2.59
C PHE A 20 6.83 1.31 -3.76
N LEU A 21 6.83 2.51 -4.32
CA LEU A 21 6.07 2.83 -5.52
C LEU A 21 6.99 2.76 -6.73
N LYS A 22 6.53 2.11 -7.79
CA LYS A 22 7.19 2.08 -9.10
C LYS A 22 6.16 2.45 -10.15
N GLY A 23 6.58 3.10 -11.24
CA GLY A 23 5.69 3.31 -12.39
C GLY A 23 5.21 1.95 -12.93
N GLY A 24 3.90 1.79 -13.12
CA GLY A 24 3.29 0.51 -13.43
C GLY A 24 1.79 0.60 -13.71
N ASN A 25 1.06 -0.49 -13.44
CA ASN A 25 -0.34 -0.67 -13.87
C ASN A 25 -1.34 -0.62 -12.70
N GLY A 26 -0.95 -0.11 -11.53
CA GLY A 26 -1.86 0.00 -10.37
C GLY A 26 -1.92 -1.22 -9.47
N THR A 27 -0.93 -2.12 -9.56
CA THR A 27 -0.89 -3.33 -8.75
C THR A 27 -0.46 -3.00 -7.33
N ILE A 28 -1.32 -3.26 -6.35
CA ILE A 28 -1.03 -3.06 -4.92
C ILE A 28 -0.82 -4.42 -4.25
N THR A 29 0.37 -4.62 -3.69
CA THR A 29 0.74 -5.84 -2.94
C THR A 29 1.21 -5.48 -1.54
N ILE A 30 0.81 -6.28 -0.56
CA ILE A 30 1.13 -6.11 0.86
C ILE A 30 1.70 -7.42 1.39
N ASN A 31 2.96 -7.42 1.84
CA ASN A 31 3.69 -8.62 2.30
C ASN A 31 3.60 -9.79 1.31
N GLY A 32 3.62 -9.50 0.00
CA GLY A 32 3.52 -10.50 -1.07
C GLY A 32 2.11 -11.02 -1.35
N ARG A 33 1.07 -10.44 -0.73
CA ARG A 33 -0.35 -10.78 -0.95
C ARG A 33 -1.10 -9.59 -1.55
N SER A 34 -2.19 -9.85 -2.27
CA SER A 34 -3.05 -8.77 -2.77
C SER A 34 -3.76 -8.05 -1.62
N ILE A 35 -4.10 -6.78 -1.82
CA ILE A 35 -4.82 -5.98 -0.81
C ILE A 35 -6.11 -6.66 -0.33
N ASP A 36 -6.81 -7.36 -1.21
CA ASP A 36 -8.03 -8.12 -0.93
C ASP A 36 -7.81 -9.35 -0.04
N GLU A 37 -6.68 -10.03 -0.22
CA GLU A 37 -6.32 -11.21 0.58
C GLU A 37 -5.75 -10.79 1.95
N TYR A 38 -5.02 -9.67 1.98
CA TYR A 38 -4.40 -9.16 3.20
C TYR A 38 -5.42 -8.50 4.13
N PHE A 39 -6.27 -7.61 3.57
CA PHE A 39 -7.34 -6.96 4.30
C PHE A 39 -8.68 -7.62 3.96
N GLY A 40 -9.06 -8.63 4.75
CA GLY A 40 -10.37 -9.28 4.63
C GLY A 40 -11.59 -8.39 4.95
N ARG A 41 -11.40 -7.09 5.22
CA ARG A 41 -12.48 -6.11 5.47
C ARG A 41 -12.46 -5.01 4.43
N GLU A 42 -13.63 -4.73 3.86
CA GLU A 42 -13.82 -3.69 2.86
C GLU A 42 -13.38 -2.30 3.30
N VAL A 43 -13.68 -1.93 4.54
CA VAL A 43 -13.33 -0.61 5.08
C VAL A 43 -11.82 -0.38 5.07
N ALA A 44 -11.02 -1.40 5.36
CA ALA A 44 -9.56 -1.28 5.32
C ALA A 44 -9.04 -1.12 3.89
N ARG A 45 -9.66 -1.80 2.91
CA ARG A 45 -9.32 -1.62 1.48
C ARG A 45 -9.60 -0.19 1.01
N MET A 46 -10.72 0.38 1.43
CA MET A 46 -11.08 1.76 1.06
C MET A 46 -10.06 2.77 1.59
N VAL A 47 -9.66 2.67 2.86
CA VAL A 47 -8.71 3.61 3.47
C VAL A 47 -7.36 3.62 2.75
N VAL A 48 -6.87 2.45 2.33
CA VAL A 48 -5.60 2.34 1.60
C VAL A 48 -5.71 2.90 0.17
N ARG A 49 -6.89 2.83 -0.45
CA ARG A 49 -7.13 3.35 -1.82
C ARG A 49 -7.38 4.85 -1.86
N GLN A 50 -7.97 5.44 -0.81
CA GLN A 50 -8.26 6.88 -0.72
C GLN A 50 -7.14 7.83 -1.18
N PRO A 51 -5.86 7.69 -0.76
CA PRO A 51 -4.80 8.59 -1.21
C PRO A 51 -4.45 8.42 -2.70
N LEU A 52 -4.62 7.22 -3.25
CA LEU A 52 -4.38 6.93 -4.67
C LEU A 52 -5.53 7.44 -5.54
N GLU A 53 -6.77 7.33 -5.05
CA GLU A 53 -7.95 7.91 -5.69
C GLU A 53 -7.92 9.43 -5.67
N LEU A 54 -7.54 10.05 -4.53
CA LEU A 54 -7.43 11.52 -4.41
C LEU A 54 -6.44 12.13 -5.41
N THR A 55 -5.42 11.37 -5.80
CA THR A 55 -4.36 11.83 -6.69
C THR A 55 -4.53 11.33 -8.13
N ASP A 56 -5.62 10.60 -8.44
CA ASP A 56 -5.86 9.95 -9.74
C ASP A 56 -4.60 9.19 -10.23
N THR A 57 -3.92 8.53 -9.29
CA THR A 57 -2.67 7.78 -9.55
C THR A 57 -2.80 6.28 -9.34
N SER A 58 -4.01 5.80 -9.04
CA SER A 58 -4.34 4.39 -8.85
C SER A 58 -3.82 3.48 -9.96
N ASP A 59 -3.89 3.93 -11.22
CA ASP A 59 -3.57 3.11 -12.40
C ASP A 59 -2.17 3.37 -12.98
N LYS A 60 -1.41 4.28 -12.35
CA LYS A 60 -0.10 4.74 -12.86
C LYS A 60 1.09 4.17 -12.09
N PHE A 61 0.86 3.68 -10.87
CA PHE A 61 1.92 3.19 -9.99
C PHE A 61 1.56 1.83 -9.42
N ASP A 62 2.50 0.89 -9.49
CA ASP A 62 2.43 -0.30 -8.67
C ASP A 62 3.01 0.02 -7.29
N ALA A 63 2.31 -0.42 -6.24
CA ALA A 63 2.73 -0.29 -4.86
C ALA A 63 3.10 -1.66 -4.28
N ASN A 64 4.36 -1.81 -3.87
CA ASN A 64 4.81 -2.94 -3.07
C ASN A 64 5.01 -2.48 -1.63
N ILE A 65 4.21 -3.02 -0.72
CA ILE A 65 4.14 -2.59 0.67
C ILE A 65 4.59 -3.75 1.55
N THR A 66 5.50 -3.48 2.46
CA THR A 66 5.88 -4.43 3.53
C THR A 66 5.51 -3.81 4.85
N VAL A 67 4.74 -4.52 5.66
CA VAL A 67 4.23 -4.01 6.94
C VAL A 67 4.54 -4.98 8.06
N VAL A 68 4.99 -4.43 9.19
CA VAL A 68 5.35 -5.20 10.38
C VAL A 68 4.80 -4.51 11.64
N GLY A 69 4.39 -5.33 12.62
CA GLY A 69 3.82 -4.86 13.89
C GLY A 69 2.35 -4.45 13.81
N GLY A 70 1.74 -4.25 14.98
CA GLY A 70 0.33 -3.88 15.11
C GLY A 70 -0.66 -5.00 14.77
N GLY A 71 -1.88 -4.61 14.37
CA GLY A 71 -2.94 -5.49 13.88
C GLY A 71 -3.67 -4.85 12.69
N ASN A 72 -4.64 -5.53 12.08
CA ASN A 72 -5.25 -5.12 10.79
C ASN A 72 -5.64 -3.64 10.72
N PHE A 73 -6.23 -3.07 11.79
CA PHE A 73 -6.60 -1.64 11.79
C PHE A 73 -5.43 -0.69 11.97
N GLY A 74 -4.33 -1.10 12.58
CA GLY A 74 -3.14 -0.25 12.71
C GLY A 74 -2.29 -0.22 11.44
N GLN A 75 -2.50 -1.19 10.54
CA GLN A 75 -1.77 -1.35 9.29
C GLN A 75 -2.50 -0.76 8.08
N ALA A 76 -3.81 -0.54 8.20
CA ALA A 76 -4.65 0.18 7.25
C ALA A 76 -4.67 1.69 7.53
#